data_AF-A0A9W3KDV2-F1
#
_entry.id   AF-A0A9W3KDV2-F1
#
_cell.length_a   1.000
_cell.length_b   1.000
_cell.length_c   1.000
_cell.angle_alpha   90.00
_cell.angle_beta   90.00
_cell.angle_gamma   90.00
#
_symmetry.space_group_name_H-M   'P 1'
#
loop_
_entity.id
_entity.type
_entity.pdbx_description
1 polymer ?
#
loop_
_entity_poly.entity_id
_entity_poly.type
_entity_poly.pdbx_seq_one_letter_code
_entity_poly.pdbx_strand_id
1 'polypeptide(L)'
;MRMKEKPLADSRKTFWVSVGMIFSFCLLIDYVVAFGLRMIDFLLEHKDELMELPDGTAKDLAVSYLTSPIETVSFAIGLELYQYAQLILLGIFTYTTFQTWRKLKPHTVEDASEYGGLGSASLSDEVAIFDEIDITDDRKEEGTVLAVYNDKLMIHKEDSFLNRHVCVIGGSGSGKTKCYILNNVVNTKNKSIVVSDPKGGATRF
;
A
#
# COMPACT_ATOMS: atom_id res chain seq x y z
N MET A 1 -22.09 1.48 -7.05
CA MET A 1 -21.72 0.52 -5.98
C MET A 1 -20.34 0.93 -5.48
N ARG A 2 -20.23 1.68 -4.36
CA ARG A 2 -18.93 2.09 -3.81
C ARG A 2 -18.15 0.83 -3.48
N MET A 3 -17.09 0.53 -4.22
CA MET A 3 -16.09 -0.43 -3.77
C MET A 3 -15.54 0.13 -2.46
N LYS A 4 -15.97 -0.43 -1.32
CA LYS A 4 -15.24 -0.28 -0.08
C LYS A 4 -13.87 -0.85 -0.36
N GLU A 5 -12.88 0.02 -0.46
CA GLU A 5 -11.48 -0.36 -0.36
C GLU A 5 -11.38 -1.33 0.82
N LYS A 6 -11.01 -2.59 0.53
CA LYS A 6 -10.68 -3.51 1.60
C LYS A 6 -9.53 -2.86 2.35
N PRO A 7 -9.64 -2.59 3.66
CA PRO A 7 -8.52 -2.04 4.39
C PRO A 7 -7.35 -3.00 4.21
N LEU A 8 -6.28 -2.50 3.58
CA LEU A 8 -4.99 -3.19 3.56
C LEU A 8 -4.73 -3.67 4.99
N ALA A 9 -4.51 -4.98 5.17
CA ALA A 9 -4.40 -5.64 6.47
C ALA A 9 -3.78 -4.71 7.51
N ASP A 10 -4.53 -4.45 8.60
CA ASP A 10 -4.30 -3.42 9.62
C ASP A 10 -2.80 -3.13 9.85
N SER A 11 -2.23 -2.20 9.07
CA SER A 11 -0.78 -1.93 8.97
C SER A 11 -0.17 -1.63 10.34
N ARG A 12 -0.98 -1.07 11.24
CA ARG A 12 -0.63 -0.83 12.64
C ARG A 12 -0.36 -2.12 13.42
N LYS A 13 -1.18 -3.17 13.26
CA LYS A 13 -0.96 -4.45 13.95
C LYS A 13 0.34 -5.09 13.50
N THR A 14 0.58 -5.13 12.19
CA THR A 14 1.82 -5.67 11.61
C THR A 14 3.04 -4.90 12.10
N PHE A 15 2.97 -3.56 12.18
CA PHE A 15 4.03 -2.72 12.74
C PHE A 15 4.39 -3.09 14.18
N TRP A 16 3.39 -3.14 15.08
CA TRP A 16 3.63 -3.42 16.49
C TRP A 16 4.16 -4.83 16.75
N VAL A 17 3.70 -5.82 15.97
CA VAL A 17 4.23 -7.20 16.05
C VAL A 17 5.69 -7.25 15.60
N SER A 18 6.04 -6.58 14.49
CA SER A 18 7.43 -6.52 14.01
C SER A 18 8.35 -5.80 15.00
N VAL A 19 7.93 -4.65 15.55
CA VAL A 19 8.71 -3.91 16.56
C VAL A 19 8.88 -4.74 17.83
N GLY A 20 7.84 -5.46 18.27
CA GLY A 20 7.92 -6.35 19.42
C GLY A 20 8.94 -7.48 19.24
N MET A 21 8.99 -8.09 18.05
CA MET A 21 10.00 -9.11 17.74
C MET A 21 11.43 -8.54 17.73
N ILE A 22 11.62 -7.36 17.14
CA ILE A 22 12.94 -6.68 17.11
C ILE A 22 13.39 -6.36 18.55
N PHE A 23 12.49 -5.83 19.38
CA PHE A 23 12.79 -5.53 20.77
C PHE A 23 13.18 -6.79 21.58
N SER A 24 12.45 -7.90 21.40
CA SER A 24 12.80 -9.17 22.05
C SER A 24 14.18 -9.68 21.63
N PHE A 25 14.55 -9.51 20.36
CA PHE A 25 15.86 -9.92 19.85
C PHE A 25 16.98 -9.03 20.40
N CYS A 26 16.73 -7.72 20.51
CA CYS A 26 17.64 -6.77 21.15
C CYS A 26 17.92 -7.13 22.62
N LEU A 27 16.89 -7.49 23.40
CA LEU A 27 17.06 -7.93 24.79
C LEU A 27 17.91 -9.21 24.90
N LEU A 28 17.74 -10.14 23.97
CA LEU A 28 18.52 -11.37 23.94
C LEU A 28 20.01 -11.09 23.63
N ILE A 29 20.29 -10.23 22.66
CA ILE A 29 21.67 -9.81 22.34
C ILE A 29 22.29 -9.10 23.55
N ASP A 30 21.55 -8.17 24.15
CA ASP A 30 22.00 -7.39 25.30
C ASP A 30 22.43 -8.31 26.46
N TYR A 31 21.63 -9.34 26.75
CA TYR A 31 21.96 -10.35 27.74
C TYR A 31 23.19 -11.19 27.39
N VAL A 32 23.31 -11.64 26.14
CA VAL A 32 24.47 -12.43 25.67
C VAL A 32 25.76 -11.62 25.78
N VAL A 33 25.72 -10.33 25.45
CA VAL A 33 26.87 -9.42 25.59
C VAL A 33 27.21 -9.23 27.06
N ALA A 34 26.22 -8.98 27.94
CA ALA A 34 26.45 -8.84 29.38
C ALA A 34 27.11 -10.10 29.99
N PHE A 35 26.60 -11.29 29.62
CA PHE A 35 27.17 -12.57 30.04
C PHE A 35 28.62 -12.73 29.56
N GLY A 36 28.88 -12.47 28.28
CA GLY A 36 30.22 -12.59 27.70
C GLY A 36 31.23 -11.65 28.36
N LEU A 37 30.85 -10.39 28.59
CA LEU A 37 31.72 -9.41 29.25
C LEU A 37 32.01 -9.78 30.70
N ARG A 38 31.01 -10.25 31.44
CA ARG A 38 31.20 -10.73 32.82
C ARG A 38 32.12 -11.95 32.90
N MET A 39 32.04 -12.85 31.91
CA MET A 39 32.95 -13.99 31.81
C MET A 39 34.38 -13.57 31.47
N ILE A 40 34.55 -12.60 30.56
CA ILE A 40 35.86 -12.06 30.20
C ILE A 40 36.51 -11.37 31.40
N ASP A 41 35.74 -10.58 32.14
CA ASP A 41 36.22 -9.88 33.34
C ASP A 41 36.75 -10.87 34.40
N PHE A 42 35.98 -11.92 34.69
CA PHE A 42 36.43 -13.01 35.57
C PHE A 42 37.74 -13.67 35.11
N LEU A 43 37.86 -13.97 33.81
CA LEU A 43 39.05 -14.59 33.24
C LEU A 43 40.28 -13.66 33.26
N LEU A 44 40.07 -12.35 33.12
CA LEU A 44 41.13 -11.35 33.21
C LEU A 44 41.60 -11.17 34.66
N GLU A 45 40.69 -11.18 35.61
CA GLU A 45 41.00 -11.04 37.04
C GLU A 45 41.78 -12.26 37.58
N HIS A 46 41.48 -13.46 37.10
CA HIS A 46 42.15 -14.70 37.52
C HIS A 46 43.25 -15.16 36.56
N LYS A 47 43.69 -14.31 35.63
CA LYS A 47 44.58 -14.69 34.52
C LYS A 47 45.87 -15.40 34.95
N ASP A 48 46.44 -14.98 36.08
CA ASP A 48 47.72 -15.51 36.57
C ASP A 48 47.54 -16.79 37.40
N GLU A 49 46.35 -17.02 37.96
CA GLU A 49 45.98 -18.19 38.79
C GLU A 49 45.11 -19.20 38.04
N LEU A 50 44.97 -19.04 36.71
CA LEU A 50 44.15 -19.91 35.86
C LEU A 50 44.52 -21.39 35.96
N MET A 51 45.80 -21.71 36.23
CA MET A 51 46.28 -23.08 36.42
C MET A 51 46.10 -23.63 37.84
N GLU A 52 45.77 -22.78 38.81
CA GLU A 52 45.57 -23.14 40.22
C GLU A 52 44.08 -23.27 40.59
N LEU A 53 43.18 -22.83 39.70
CA LEU A 53 41.74 -22.96 39.89
C LEU A 53 41.30 -24.44 39.93
N PRO A 54 40.44 -24.83 40.89
CA PRO A 54 39.84 -26.16 40.92
C PRO A 54 39.09 -26.46 39.62
N ASP A 55 39.30 -27.66 39.08
CA ASP A 55 38.61 -28.15 37.89
C ASP A 55 37.08 -27.99 38.05
N GLY A 56 36.45 -27.23 37.15
CA GLY A 56 35.01 -27.00 37.13
C GLY A 56 34.54 -25.63 37.63
N THR A 57 35.39 -24.86 38.32
CA THR A 57 35.01 -23.55 38.90
C THR A 57 34.44 -22.58 37.86
N ALA A 58 35.08 -22.46 36.69
CA ALA A 58 34.61 -21.60 35.60
C ALA A 58 33.27 -22.08 35.00
N LYS A 59 32.99 -23.39 35.03
CA LYS A 59 31.71 -23.94 34.54
C LYS A 59 30.59 -23.63 35.52
N ASP A 60 30.82 -23.80 36.82
CA ASP A 60 29.82 -23.50 37.85
C ASP A 60 29.47 -22.01 37.88
N LEU A 61 30.47 -21.15 37.69
CA LEU A 61 30.29 -19.70 37.53
C LEU A 61 29.53 -19.34 36.25
N ALA A 62 29.83 -19.98 35.12
CA ALA A 62 29.07 -19.76 33.90
C ALA A 62 27.58 -20.14 34.09
N VAL A 63 27.30 -21.23 34.82
CA VAL A 63 25.92 -21.64 35.15
C VAL A 63 25.25 -20.65 36.09
N SER A 64 25.95 -20.10 37.07
CA SER A 64 25.37 -19.10 37.98
C SER A 64 25.03 -17.80 37.26
N TYR A 65 25.89 -17.34 36.35
CA TYR A 65 25.66 -16.15 35.52
C TYR A 65 24.52 -16.35 34.51
N LEU A 66 24.36 -17.57 33.99
CA LEU A 66 23.27 -17.95 33.10
C LEU A 66 21.90 -17.98 33.83
N THR A 67 21.90 -18.45 35.08
CA THR A 67 20.67 -18.60 35.87
C THR A 67 20.22 -17.31 36.56
N SER A 68 21.11 -16.31 36.67
CA SER A 68 20.85 -15.03 37.35
C SER A 68 20.95 -13.84 36.39
N PRO A 69 20.03 -13.70 35.42
CA PRO A 69 20.17 -12.74 34.33
C PRO A 69 20.16 -11.28 34.77
N ILE A 70 19.35 -10.94 35.79
CA ILE A 70 19.25 -9.57 36.31
C ILE A 70 20.58 -9.14 36.94
N GLU A 71 21.20 -10.02 37.73
CA GLU A 71 22.49 -9.72 38.37
C GLU A 71 23.59 -9.56 37.33
N THR A 72 23.62 -10.43 36.31
CA THR A 72 24.60 -10.38 35.22
C THR A 72 24.52 -9.08 34.43
N VAL A 73 23.31 -8.60 34.12
CA VAL A 73 23.14 -7.31 33.46
C VAL A 73 23.51 -6.16 34.40
N SER A 74 23.11 -6.21 35.67
CA SER A 74 23.42 -5.15 36.63
C SER A 74 24.92 -4.95 36.85
N PHE A 75 25.69 -6.05 36.84
CA PHE A 75 27.15 -6.01 36.87
C PHE A 75 27.71 -5.41 35.57
N ALA A 76 27.23 -5.88 34.41
CA ALA A 76 27.71 -5.42 33.11
C ALA A 76 27.50 -3.91 32.89
N ILE A 77 26.47 -3.30 33.45
CA ILE A 77 26.24 -1.83 33.42
C ILE A 77 27.44 -1.03 33.95
N GLY A 78 28.19 -1.60 34.91
CA GLY A 78 29.40 -1.00 35.45
C GLY A 78 30.59 -0.98 34.49
N LEU A 79 30.56 -1.77 33.41
CA LEU A 79 31.65 -1.87 32.44
C LEU A 79 31.48 -0.84 31.31
N GLU A 80 32.52 -0.05 31.05
CA GLU A 80 32.51 0.94 29.96
C GLU A 80 32.24 0.29 28.59
N LEU A 81 32.79 -0.91 28.36
CA LEU A 81 32.61 -1.63 27.10
C LEU A 81 31.16 -2.03 26.85
N TYR A 82 30.42 -2.35 27.92
CA TYR A 82 29.00 -2.67 27.83
C TYR A 82 28.17 -1.42 27.51
N GLN A 83 28.52 -0.26 28.09
CA GLN A 83 27.85 1.01 27.79
C GLN A 83 28.01 1.40 26.31
N TYR A 84 29.20 1.22 25.73
CA TYR A 84 29.40 1.42 24.29
C TYR A 84 28.58 0.44 23.45
N ALA A 85 28.51 -0.83 23.86
CA ALA A 85 27.68 -1.83 23.17
C ALA A 85 26.19 -1.46 23.22
N GLN A 86 25.68 -0.95 24.34
CA GLN A 86 24.29 -0.48 24.48
C GLN A 86 23.98 0.69 23.52
N LEU A 87 24.90 1.64 23.35
CA LEU A 87 24.72 2.75 22.41
C LEU A 87 24.61 2.25 20.96
N ILE A 88 25.47 1.30 20.57
CA ILE A 88 25.42 0.68 19.24
C ILE A 88 24.10 -0.05 19.05
N LEU A 89 23.67 -0.83 20.05
CA LEU A 89 22.45 -1.63 20.00
C LEU A 89 21.20 -0.73 19.91
N LEU A 90 21.19 0.40 20.62
CA LEU A 90 20.14 1.42 20.52
C LEU A 90 20.11 2.07 19.12
N GLY A 91 21.27 2.34 18.52
CA GLY A 91 21.38 2.80 17.14
C GLY A 91 20.78 1.81 16.13
N ILE A 92 21.09 0.52 16.28
CA ILE A 92 20.54 -0.55 15.42
C ILE A 92 19.02 -0.67 15.62
N PHE A 93 18.54 -0.61 16.87
CA PHE A 93 17.11 -0.69 17.19
C PHE A 93 16.33 0.46 16.57
N THR A 94 16.82 1.70 16.72
CA THR A 94 16.17 2.88 16.13
C THR A 94 16.19 2.85 14.61
N TYR A 95 17.31 2.45 13.98
CA TYR A 95 17.41 2.31 12.53
C TYR A 95 16.46 1.27 11.95
N THR A 96 16.41 0.07 12.54
CA THR A 96 15.55 -1.04 12.08
C THR A 96 14.06 -0.76 12.30
N THR A 97 13.72 -0.10 13.41
CA THR A 97 12.35 0.38 13.68
C THR A 97 11.93 1.44 12.66
N PHE A 98 12.81 2.39 12.34
CA PHE A 98 12.55 3.42 11.33
C PHE A 98 12.40 2.84 9.91
N GLN A 99 13.25 1.88 9.54
CA GLN A 99 13.13 1.11 8.29
C GLN A 99 11.78 0.40 8.18
N THR A 100 11.37 -0.30 9.25
CA THR A 100 10.09 -1.01 9.33
C THR A 100 8.91 -0.03 9.19
N TRP A 101 8.99 1.12 9.86
CA TRP A 101 8.00 2.19 9.72
C TRP A 101 7.91 2.70 8.28
N ARG A 102 9.05 2.96 7.60
CA ARG A 102 9.07 3.42 6.20
C ARG A 102 8.43 2.43 5.24
N LYS A 103 8.64 1.12 5.43
CA LYS A 103 8.06 0.07 4.58
C LYS A 103 6.57 -0.15 4.81
N LEU A 104 6.09 0.12 6.02
CA LEU A 104 4.68 -0.03 6.39
C LEU A 104 3.86 1.25 6.19
N LYS A 105 4.51 2.35 5.77
CA LYS A 105 3.78 3.51 5.26
C LYS A 105 2.87 3.02 4.14
N PRO A 106 1.57 3.35 4.19
CA PRO A 106 0.68 2.99 3.10
C PRO A 106 1.28 3.58 1.83
N HIS A 107 1.71 2.72 0.91
CA HIS A 107 1.96 3.14 -0.45
C HIS A 107 0.60 3.56 -0.98
N THR A 108 0.44 4.86 -1.23
CA THR A 108 -0.65 5.34 -2.06
C THR A 108 -0.52 4.61 -3.39
N VAL A 109 -1.55 3.84 -3.76
CA VAL A 109 -1.56 3.17 -5.04
C VAL A 109 -1.61 4.29 -6.09
N GLU A 110 -0.50 4.54 -6.76
CA GLU A 110 -0.43 5.48 -7.88
C GLU A 110 -1.23 4.88 -9.06
N ASP A 111 -1.99 5.71 -9.76
CA ASP A 111 -2.80 5.24 -10.89
C ASP A 111 -1.88 4.68 -11.98
N ALA A 112 -2.32 3.62 -12.66
CA ALA A 112 -1.54 2.95 -13.70
C ALA A 112 -1.21 3.86 -14.89
N SER A 113 -1.95 4.95 -15.06
CA SER A 113 -1.64 6.02 -16.01
C SER A 113 -0.43 6.85 -15.62
N GLU A 114 -0.18 7.07 -14.32
CA GLU A 114 0.88 7.99 -13.85
C GLU A 114 2.29 7.41 -14.04
N TYR A 115 2.45 6.09 -13.91
CA TYR A 115 3.72 5.41 -14.22
C TYR A 115 3.78 4.87 -15.66
N GLY A 116 2.82 5.24 -16.51
CA GLY A 116 2.84 4.95 -17.95
C GLY A 116 2.50 3.50 -18.35
N GLY A 117 1.95 2.69 -17.44
CA GLY A 117 1.63 1.28 -17.71
C GLY A 117 0.47 1.08 -18.70
N LEU A 118 -0.43 2.06 -18.82
CA LEU A 118 -1.59 2.05 -19.73
C LEU A 118 -1.60 3.25 -20.69
N GLY A 119 -0.46 3.94 -20.85
CA GLY A 119 -0.39 5.20 -21.59
C GLY A 119 -1.18 6.31 -20.87
N SER A 120 -1.90 7.13 -21.63
CA SER A 120 -2.73 8.23 -21.11
C SER A 120 -4.16 7.83 -20.70
N ALA A 121 -4.48 6.52 -20.71
CA ALA A 121 -5.79 6.06 -20.32
C ALA A 121 -5.89 6.04 -18.79
N SER A 122 -6.71 6.93 -18.23
CA SER A 122 -7.03 6.99 -16.80
C SER A 122 -8.55 6.98 -16.60
N LEU A 123 -8.98 6.73 -15.35
CA LEU A 123 -10.36 6.96 -14.99
C LEU A 123 -10.61 8.48 -14.98
N SER A 124 -11.56 8.96 -15.77
CA SER A 124 -11.87 10.38 -15.82
C SER A 124 -12.76 10.82 -14.66
N ASP A 125 -12.40 11.94 -14.05
CA ASP A 125 -13.26 12.65 -13.10
C ASP A 125 -14.39 13.39 -13.82
N GLU A 126 -15.45 13.71 -13.09
CA GLU A 126 -16.61 14.43 -13.63
C GLU A 126 -16.23 15.76 -14.31
N VAL A 127 -15.25 16.49 -13.74
CA VAL A 127 -14.74 17.75 -14.31
C VAL A 127 -14.01 17.52 -15.63
N ALA A 128 -13.33 16.39 -15.79
CA ALA A 128 -12.64 16.03 -17.02
C ALA A 128 -13.62 15.49 -18.08
N ILE A 129 -14.72 14.86 -17.65
CA ILE A 129 -15.77 14.37 -18.54
C ILE A 129 -16.60 15.53 -19.11
N PHE A 130 -16.99 16.49 -18.28
CA PHE A 130 -17.82 17.63 -18.69
C PHE A 130 -16.95 18.88 -18.83
N ASP A 131 -16.22 18.95 -19.94
CA ASP A 131 -15.31 20.04 -20.26
C ASP A 131 -15.97 21.23 -20.98
N GLU A 132 -17.27 21.12 -21.29
CA GLU A 132 -18.10 22.08 -22.08
C GLU A 132 -17.64 22.32 -23.53
N ILE A 133 -16.41 21.93 -23.86
CA ILE A 133 -15.83 22.03 -25.19
C ILE A 133 -16.37 20.89 -26.06
N ASP A 134 -16.16 19.65 -25.62
CA ASP A 134 -16.50 18.45 -26.37
C ASP A 134 -17.75 17.76 -25.80
N ILE A 135 -17.90 17.73 -24.48
CA ILE A 135 -19.02 17.07 -23.80
C ILE A 135 -19.72 18.05 -22.86
N THR A 136 -21.05 18.09 -22.94
CA THR A 136 -21.93 18.93 -22.12
C THR A 136 -23.06 18.13 -21.49
N ASP A 137 -23.63 18.67 -20.41
CA ASP A 137 -24.86 18.20 -19.79
C ASP A 137 -26.10 19.05 -20.10
N ASP A 138 -25.95 20.13 -20.86
CA ASP A 138 -27.08 20.97 -21.27
C ASP A 138 -27.93 20.27 -22.34
N ARG A 139 -29.16 19.92 -21.97
CA ARG A 139 -30.15 19.25 -22.84
C ARG A 139 -30.62 20.12 -24.02
N LYS A 140 -30.31 21.41 -24.03
CA LYS A 140 -30.62 22.30 -25.15
C LYS A 140 -29.63 22.17 -26.29
N GLU A 141 -28.42 21.71 -26.00
CA GLU A 141 -27.37 21.54 -27.01
C GLU A 141 -27.71 20.38 -27.94
N GLU A 142 -27.43 20.58 -29.23
CA GLU A 142 -27.54 19.52 -30.21
C GLU A 142 -26.31 18.62 -30.12
N GLY A 143 -26.52 17.31 -30.26
CA GLY A 143 -25.42 16.36 -30.15
C GLY A 143 -25.86 14.91 -30.01
N THR A 144 -24.85 14.06 -29.84
CA THR A 144 -25.05 12.62 -29.64
C THR A 144 -25.10 12.32 -28.15
N VAL A 145 -26.19 11.71 -27.69
CA VAL A 145 -26.31 11.26 -26.30
C VAL A 145 -25.49 9.98 -26.13
N LEU A 146 -24.44 10.05 -25.32
CA LEU A 146 -23.55 8.92 -25.07
C LEU A 146 -24.04 8.05 -23.91
N ALA A 147 -24.31 8.68 -22.76
CA ALA A 147 -24.66 8.00 -21.52
C ALA A 147 -25.30 8.95 -20.51
N VAL A 148 -25.64 8.41 -19.34
CA VAL A 148 -25.93 9.19 -18.13
C VAL A 148 -24.84 8.87 -17.11
N TYR A 149 -24.18 9.90 -16.59
CA TYR A 149 -23.13 9.79 -15.57
C TYR A 149 -23.50 10.70 -14.40
N ASN A 150 -23.57 10.15 -13.18
CA ASN A 150 -23.99 10.88 -11.97
C ASN A 150 -25.28 11.71 -12.16
N ASP A 151 -26.31 11.11 -12.77
CA ASP A 151 -27.60 11.75 -13.11
C ASP A 151 -27.52 12.93 -14.10
N LYS A 152 -26.34 13.20 -14.67
CA LYS A 152 -26.12 14.15 -15.75
C LYS A 152 -26.11 13.45 -17.09
N LEU A 153 -26.74 14.07 -18.08
CA LEU A 153 -26.74 13.56 -19.45
C LEU A 153 -25.40 13.87 -20.09
N MET A 154 -24.74 12.89 -20.71
CA MET A 154 -23.51 13.14 -21.46
C MET A 154 -23.86 13.33 -22.93
N ILE A 155 -23.79 14.57 -23.39
CA ILE A 155 -24.03 14.94 -24.78
C ILE A 155 -22.70 15.28 -25.42
N HIS A 156 -22.31 14.51 -26.43
CA HIS A 156 -21.19 14.84 -27.31
C HIS A 156 -21.65 15.91 -28.29
N LYS A 157 -21.13 17.12 -28.11
CA LYS A 157 -21.51 18.30 -28.88
C LYS A 157 -21.19 18.15 -30.36
N GLU A 158 -21.92 18.88 -31.20
CA GLU A 158 -21.72 18.78 -32.63
C GLU A 158 -20.45 19.44 -33.16
N ASP A 159 -20.02 20.51 -32.49
CA ASP A 159 -18.86 21.35 -32.76
C ASP A 159 -17.58 20.85 -32.05
N SER A 160 -17.62 19.65 -31.47
CA SER A 160 -16.51 19.01 -30.78
C SER A 160 -15.30 18.78 -31.70
N PHE A 161 -14.09 18.91 -31.13
CA PHE A 161 -12.83 18.55 -31.78
C PHE A 161 -12.63 17.03 -31.87
N LEU A 162 -13.34 16.26 -31.04
CA LEU A 162 -13.27 14.81 -31.01
C LEU A 162 -14.08 14.18 -32.14
N ASN A 163 -13.60 13.02 -32.58
CA ASN A 163 -14.33 12.20 -33.54
C ASN A 163 -15.63 11.68 -32.91
N ARG A 164 -16.77 11.92 -33.58
CA ARG A 164 -18.12 11.54 -33.14
C ARG A 164 -18.54 10.12 -33.56
N HIS A 165 -17.67 9.36 -34.20
CA HIS A 165 -17.97 7.95 -34.51
C HIS A 165 -17.97 7.09 -33.25
N VAL A 166 -19.12 6.50 -32.93
CA VAL A 166 -19.30 5.68 -31.73
C VAL A 166 -19.48 4.21 -32.11
N CYS A 167 -18.71 3.34 -31.45
CA CYS A 167 -18.86 1.89 -31.51
C CYS A 167 -19.48 1.39 -30.20
N VAL A 168 -20.65 0.74 -30.28
CA VAL A 168 -21.34 0.19 -29.11
C VAL A 168 -21.25 -1.33 -29.11
N ILE A 169 -20.52 -1.89 -28.15
CA ILE A 169 -20.27 -3.32 -28.02
C ILE A 169 -20.97 -3.86 -26.76
N GLY A 170 -21.58 -5.04 -26.86
CA GLY A 170 -22.21 -5.72 -25.72
C GLY A 170 -22.87 -7.04 -26.12
N GLY A 171 -23.11 -7.92 -25.14
CA GLY A 171 -23.74 -9.23 -25.36
C GLY A 171 -25.18 -9.15 -25.92
N SER A 172 -25.72 -10.28 -26.38
CA SER A 172 -27.13 -10.34 -26.79
C SER A 172 -28.03 -10.00 -25.59
N GLY A 173 -29.06 -9.17 -25.79
CA GLY A 173 -29.96 -8.75 -24.71
C GLY A 173 -29.42 -7.65 -23.78
N SER A 174 -28.18 -7.17 -23.96
CA SER A 174 -27.57 -6.14 -23.09
C SER A 174 -28.16 -4.72 -23.23
N GLY A 175 -29.27 -4.57 -23.95
CA GLY A 175 -29.96 -3.28 -24.07
C GLY A 175 -29.36 -2.28 -25.06
N LYS A 176 -28.35 -2.64 -25.89
CA LYS A 176 -27.69 -1.73 -26.86
C LYS A 176 -28.67 -0.81 -27.63
N THR A 177 -29.76 -1.40 -28.13
CA THR A 177 -30.81 -0.66 -28.83
C THR A 177 -31.47 0.38 -27.94
N LYS A 178 -31.98 -0.02 -26.76
CA LYS A 178 -32.70 0.87 -25.83
C LYS A 178 -31.81 1.93 -25.20
N CYS A 179 -30.59 1.57 -24.81
CA CYS A 179 -29.70 2.46 -24.07
C CYS A 179 -29.02 3.51 -24.95
N TYR A 180 -28.79 3.23 -26.24
CA TYR A 180 -28.04 4.12 -27.12
C TYR A 180 -28.79 4.49 -28.41
N ILE A 181 -29.24 3.50 -29.19
CA ILE A 181 -29.82 3.75 -30.52
C ILE A 181 -31.13 4.54 -30.39
N LEU A 182 -32.07 4.05 -29.57
CA LEU A 182 -33.39 4.66 -29.42
C LEU A 182 -33.31 6.11 -28.92
N ASN A 183 -32.43 6.36 -27.95
CA ASN A 183 -32.21 7.68 -27.38
C ASN A 183 -31.72 8.67 -28.45
N ASN A 184 -30.76 8.26 -29.29
CA ASN A 184 -30.21 9.14 -30.33
C ASN A 184 -31.16 9.34 -31.51
N VAL A 185 -31.99 8.35 -31.85
CA VAL A 185 -33.05 8.51 -32.86
C VAL A 185 -34.07 9.56 -32.41
N VAL A 186 -34.46 9.56 -31.13
CA VAL A 186 -35.40 10.54 -30.58
C VAL A 186 -34.74 11.91 -30.37
N ASN A 187 -33.46 11.94 -29.98
CA ASN A 187 -32.73 13.19 -29.73
C ASN A 187 -32.44 13.97 -31.02
N THR A 188 -32.17 13.24 -32.11
CA THR A 188 -31.80 13.85 -33.39
C THR A 188 -33.04 14.35 -34.12
N LYS A 189 -33.29 15.67 -34.06
CA LYS A 189 -34.47 16.30 -34.70
C LYS A 189 -34.17 16.91 -36.06
N ASN A 190 -32.98 17.46 -36.24
CA ASN A 190 -32.62 18.31 -37.38
C ASN A 190 -31.72 17.62 -38.41
N LYS A 191 -31.56 16.30 -38.33
CA LYS A 191 -30.68 15.52 -39.22
C LYS A 191 -31.36 14.26 -39.74
N SER A 192 -30.92 13.84 -40.91
CA SER A 192 -31.30 12.55 -41.48
C SER A 192 -30.57 11.41 -40.76
N ILE A 193 -31.28 10.32 -40.53
CA ILE A 193 -30.74 9.10 -39.95
C ILE A 193 -30.97 7.97 -40.94
N VAL A 194 -29.90 7.26 -41.29
CA VAL A 194 -29.99 6.02 -42.07
C VAL A 194 -29.69 4.87 -41.13
N VAL A 195 -30.65 3.93 -40.99
CA VAL A 195 -30.56 2.82 -40.05
C VAL A 195 -30.58 1.50 -40.80
N SER A 196 -29.59 0.65 -40.54
CA SER A 196 -29.64 -0.77 -40.89
C SER A 196 -30.17 -1.55 -39.70
N ASP A 197 -31.44 -1.97 -39.77
CA ASP A 197 -32.14 -2.64 -38.67
C ASP A 197 -32.50 -4.10 -39.04
N PRO A 198 -31.55 -5.04 -38.91
CA PRO A 198 -31.77 -6.43 -39.31
C PRO A 198 -32.80 -7.17 -38.44
N LYS A 199 -33.15 -6.63 -37.26
CA LYS A 199 -34.07 -7.27 -36.29
C LYS A 199 -35.38 -6.49 -36.08
N GLY A 200 -35.57 -5.37 -36.76
CA GLY A 200 -36.74 -4.51 -36.56
C GLY A 200 -36.80 -3.84 -35.18
N GLY A 201 -35.68 -3.74 -34.46
CA GLY A 201 -35.65 -3.19 -33.10
C GLY A 201 -35.65 -1.66 -33.04
N ALA A 202 -35.22 -1.00 -34.11
CA ALA A 202 -35.12 0.46 -34.22
C ALA A 202 -36.33 1.08 -34.92
N THR A 203 -37.29 0.28 -35.37
CA THR A 203 -38.55 0.75 -35.99
C THR A 203 -39.78 0.52 -35.11
N ARG A 204 -39.60 -0.18 -33.98
CA ARG A 204 -40.65 -0.50 -33.00
C ARG A 204 -40.54 0.43 -31.80
N PHE A 205 -41.12 1.62 -31.95
CA PHE A 205 -41.28 2.62 -30.90
C PHE A 205 -42.75 2.92 -30.67
#